data_AF-A0A7V6X1B0-F1
#
_entry.id   AF-A0A7V6X1B0-F1
#
_cell.length_a   1.000
_cell.length_b   1.000
_cell.length_c   1.000
_cell.angle_alpha   90.00
_cell.angle_beta   90.00
_cell.angle_gamma   90.00
#
_symmetry.space_group_name_H-M   'P 1'
#
loop_
_entity.id
_entity.type
_entity.pdbx_description
1 polymer ?
#
loop_
_entity_poly.entity_id
_entity_poly.type
_entity_poly.pdbx_seq_one_letter_code
_entity_poly.pdbx_strand_id
1 'polypeptide(L)'
;MNRFDTMLEAAEFAATLCAGWSFAYSDDRYRKKSLLGLAEIHDQENPADEDSFYVVSPAGAIGFSEDGETIDWLFLPLNCNEDLPLNFEPVPAKNFCRECGKPVSPGANFCGACGMKL
;
A
#
# COMPACT_ATOMS: atom_id res chain seq x y z
N MET A 1 3.42 -3.13 1.65
CA MET A 1 2.61 -1.89 1.53
C MET A 1 1.31 -2.08 2.30
N ASN A 2 0.64 -0.99 2.66
CA ASN A 2 -0.74 -1.03 3.16
C ASN A 2 -1.70 -0.69 2.02
N ARG A 3 -2.84 -1.36 1.95
CA ARG A 3 -3.89 -1.17 0.93
C ARG A 3 -5.04 -0.33 1.52
N PHE A 4 -5.62 0.52 0.68
CA PHE A 4 -6.76 1.39 1.00
C PHE A 4 -7.72 1.43 -0.19
N ASP A 5 -9.00 1.63 0.09
CA ASP A 5 -10.03 1.67 -0.95
C ASP A 5 -10.18 3.09 -1.53
N THR A 6 -9.71 4.10 -0.79
CA THR A 6 -9.80 5.52 -1.19
C THR A 6 -8.45 6.22 -1.15
N MET A 7 -8.29 7.25 -1.98
CA MET A 7 -7.09 8.08 -2.01
C MET A 7 -6.94 8.85 -0.69
N LEU A 8 -8.04 9.30 -0.10
CA LEU A 8 -8.05 10.05 1.15
C LEU A 8 -7.50 9.21 2.30
N GLU A 9 -7.97 7.98 2.49
CA GLU A 9 -7.44 7.09 3.53
C GLU A 9 -5.95 6.79 3.33
N ALA A 10 -5.53 6.55 2.08
CA ALA A 10 -4.13 6.37 1.74
C ALA A 10 -3.29 7.61 2.08
N ALA A 11 -3.78 8.80 1.74
CA ALA A 11 -3.11 10.07 2.03
C ALA A 11 -3.06 10.39 3.53
N GLU A 12 -4.10 10.07 4.29
CA GLU A 12 -4.12 10.20 5.74
C GLU A 12 -3.07 9.32 6.40
N PHE A 13 -2.99 8.06 5.98
CA PHE A 13 -1.98 7.13 6.46
C PHE A 13 -0.57 7.57 6.06
N ALA A 14 -0.36 7.91 4.78
CA ALA A 14 0.93 8.41 4.28
C ALA A 14 1.38 9.66 5.06
N ALA A 15 0.45 10.53 5.45
CA ALA A 15 0.74 11.73 6.25
C ALA A 15 1.15 11.47 7.70
N THR A 16 1.06 10.22 8.16
CA THR A 16 1.71 9.77 9.41
C THR A 16 3.18 9.38 9.22
N LEU A 17 3.57 9.07 7.98
CA LEU A 17 4.91 8.60 7.61
C LEU A 17 5.79 9.71 7.05
N CYS A 18 5.21 10.63 6.26
CA CYS A 18 5.94 11.72 5.61
C CYS A 18 5.18 13.06 5.69
N ALA A 19 5.93 14.16 5.56
CA ALA A 19 5.40 15.53 5.66
C ALA A 19 5.21 16.22 4.29
N GLY A 20 5.62 15.59 3.19
CA GLY A 20 5.46 16.16 1.86
C GLY A 20 5.80 15.19 0.73
N TRP A 21 5.18 15.44 -0.41
CA TRP A 21 5.27 14.60 -1.60
C TRP A 21 5.54 15.44 -2.85
N SER A 22 6.21 14.85 -3.83
CA SER A 22 6.20 15.31 -5.22
C SER A 22 5.28 14.42 -6.03
N PHE A 23 4.57 15.00 -7.00
CA PHE A 23 3.86 14.21 -7.99
C PHE A 23 4.86 13.53 -8.92
N ALA A 24 4.58 12.30 -9.34
CA ALA A 24 5.51 11.56 -10.20
C ALA A 24 5.56 12.11 -11.64
N TYR A 25 4.47 12.74 -12.10
CA TYR A 25 4.31 13.19 -13.48
C TYR A 25 4.45 14.70 -13.69
N SER A 26 4.72 15.47 -12.62
CA SER A 26 4.92 16.92 -12.68
C SER A 26 5.86 17.41 -11.58
N ASP A 27 6.26 18.68 -11.65
CA ASP A 27 7.05 19.35 -10.60
C ASP A 27 6.22 19.76 -9.38
N ASP A 28 4.94 19.37 -9.32
CA ASP A 28 4.04 19.75 -8.23
C ASP A 28 4.45 19.11 -6.91
N ARG A 29 4.29 19.90 -5.85
CA ARG A 29 4.64 19.48 -4.48
C ARG A 29 3.48 19.69 -3.54
N TYR A 30 3.25 18.69 -2.71
CA TYR A 30 2.13 18.64 -1.79
C TYR A 30 2.62 18.57 -0.35
N ARG A 31 1.97 19.34 0.51
CA ARG A 31 2.02 19.18 1.97
C ARG A 31 0.73 18.49 2.42
N LYS A 32 0.73 17.94 3.64
CA LYS A 32 -0.40 17.20 4.23
C LYS A 32 -1.77 17.81 3.88
N LYS A 33 -2.02 19.08 4.22
CA LYS A 33 -3.33 19.71 3.99
C LYS A 33 -3.73 19.75 2.52
N SER A 34 -2.80 20.07 1.63
CA SER A 34 -3.05 20.17 0.19
C SER A 34 -3.30 18.79 -0.42
N LEU A 35 -2.54 17.78 0.02
CA LEU A 35 -2.72 16.40 -0.45
C LEU A 35 -4.07 15.82 0.00
N LEU A 36 -4.45 16.02 1.26
CA LEU A 36 -5.73 15.53 1.78
C LEU A 36 -6.92 16.17 1.08
N GLY A 37 -6.89 17.49 0.85
CA GLY A 37 -7.96 18.16 0.12
C GLY A 37 -8.05 17.71 -1.34
N LEU A 38 -6.90 17.46 -2.00
CA LEU A 38 -6.89 16.90 -3.35
C LEU A 38 -7.45 15.48 -3.37
N ALA A 39 -7.07 14.64 -2.41
CA ALA A 39 -7.54 13.26 -2.30
C ALA A 39 -9.05 13.19 -2.07
N GLU A 40 -9.59 14.03 -1.18
CA GLU A 40 -11.03 14.11 -0.92
C GLU A 40 -11.83 14.49 -2.18
N ILE A 41 -11.34 15.47 -2.95
CA ILE A 41 -11.98 15.85 -4.22
C ILE A 41 -11.85 14.71 -5.24
N HIS A 42 -10.69 14.06 -5.32
CA HIS A 42 -10.46 12.96 -6.24
C HIS A 42 -11.41 11.78 -5.97
N ASP A 43 -11.57 11.37 -4.72
CA ASP A 43 -12.46 10.27 -4.36
C ASP A 43 -13.94 10.57 -4.67
N GLN A 44 -14.36 11.84 -4.62
CA GLN A 44 -15.72 12.25 -4.98
C GLN A 44 -15.96 12.24 -6.49
N GLU A 45 -14.97 12.67 -7.27
CA GLU A 45 -15.08 12.79 -8.72
C GLU A 45 -14.77 11.48 -9.45
N ASN A 46 -13.90 10.65 -8.88
CA ASN A 46 -13.35 9.44 -9.50
C ASN A 46 -13.21 8.31 -8.46
N PRO A 47 -14.32 7.77 -7.93
CA PRO A 47 -14.28 6.67 -6.97
C PRO A 47 -13.60 5.44 -7.58
N ALA A 48 -12.79 4.75 -6.78
CA ALA A 48 -12.16 3.50 -7.20
C ALA A 48 -13.20 2.40 -7.42
N ASP A 49 -13.01 1.60 -8.47
CA ASP A 49 -13.82 0.41 -8.75
C ASP A 49 -13.48 -0.75 -7.78
N GLU A 50 -14.29 -1.82 -7.79
CA GLU A 50 -14.17 -2.96 -6.85
C GLU A 50 -12.77 -3.64 -6.87
N ASP A 51 -12.12 -3.64 -8.04
CA ASP A 51 -10.81 -4.25 -8.25
C ASP A 51 -9.65 -3.24 -8.08
N SER A 52 -9.97 -1.94 -8.03
CA SER A 52 -8.98 -0.88 -7.91
C SER A 52 -8.70 -0.53 -6.45
N PHE A 53 -7.47 -0.16 -6.15
CA PHE A 53 -7.09 0.22 -4.79
C PHE A 53 -5.84 1.10 -4.75
N TYR A 54 -5.70 1.82 -3.65
CA TYR A 54 -4.53 2.60 -3.33
C TYR A 54 -3.58 1.80 -2.45
N VAL A 55 -2.28 2.06 -2.61
CA VAL A 55 -1.22 1.47 -1.79
C VAL A 55 -0.31 2.53 -1.22
N VAL A 56 0.12 2.32 0.03
CA VAL A 56 1.11 3.19 0.68
C VAL A 56 2.39 2.41 1.00
N SER A 57 3.52 2.94 0.55
CA SER A 57 4.85 2.41 0.84
C SER A 57 5.28 2.69 2.30
N PRO A 58 6.25 1.95 2.85
CA PRO A 58 6.85 2.24 4.15
C PRO A 58 7.38 3.68 4.31
N ALA A 59 7.92 4.28 3.24
CA ALA A 59 8.35 5.68 3.24
C ALA A 59 7.21 6.70 3.03
N GLY A 60 5.98 6.23 2.79
CA GLY A 60 4.81 7.06 2.56
C GLY A 60 4.57 7.43 1.10
N ALA A 61 5.16 6.74 0.13
CA ALA A 61 4.75 6.89 -1.27
C ALA A 61 3.32 6.39 -1.45
N ILE A 62 2.54 7.03 -2.30
CA ILE A 62 1.15 6.63 -2.61
C ILE A 62 1.11 6.18 -4.05
N GLY A 63 0.63 4.96 -4.27
CA GLY A 63 0.38 4.40 -5.58
C GLY A 63 -1.08 3.99 -5.75
N PHE A 64 -1.47 3.79 -7.00
CA PHE A 64 -2.78 3.30 -7.41
C PHE A 64 -2.60 2.03 -8.24
N SER A 65 -3.50 1.08 -8.06
CA SER A 65 -3.58 -0.13 -8.85
C SER A 65 -5.00 -0.23 -9.39
N GLU A 66 -5.13 -0.34 -10.72
CA GLU A 66 -6.43 -0.46 -11.38
C GLU A 66 -6.94 -1.91 -11.35
N ASP A 67 -6.02 -2.86 -11.54
CA ASP A 67 -6.28 -4.30 -11.76
C ASP A 67 -5.70 -5.22 -10.67
N GLY A 68 -4.96 -4.66 -9.71
CA GLY A 68 -4.25 -5.41 -8.69
C GLY A 68 -2.98 -6.11 -9.17
N GLU A 69 -2.54 -5.87 -10.41
CA GLU A 69 -1.30 -6.44 -10.95
C GLU A 69 -0.16 -5.44 -10.87
N THR A 70 -0.41 -4.21 -11.34
CA THR A 70 0.60 -3.15 -11.42
C THR A 70 0.29 -1.99 -10.49
N ILE A 71 1.36 -1.33 -10.03
CA ILE A 71 1.27 -0.16 -9.16
C ILE A 71 1.80 1.05 -9.93
N ASP A 72 0.92 2.02 -10.16
CA ASP A 72 1.28 3.36 -10.61
C ASP A 72 1.57 4.25 -9.40
N TRP A 73 2.83 4.64 -9.20
CA TRP A 73 3.24 5.47 -8.07
C TRP A 73 3.01 6.95 -8.38
N LEU A 74 1.95 7.51 -7.78
CA LEU A 74 1.50 8.88 -8.04
C LEU A 74 2.23 9.93 -7.20
N PHE A 75 2.45 9.65 -5.91
CA PHE A 75 3.03 10.60 -4.96
C PHE A 75 4.27 10.01 -4.29
N LEU A 76 5.41 10.66 -4.51
CA LEU A 76 6.71 10.22 -3.98
C LEU A 76 7.11 11.07 -2.76
N PRO A 77 7.57 10.48 -1.66
CA PRO A 77 7.94 11.23 -0.46
C PRO A 77 9.20 12.08 -0.72
N LEU A 78 9.14 13.38 -0.42
CA LEU A 78 10.22 14.32 -0.73
C LEU A 78 11.56 14.03 -0.04
N ASN A 79 11.55 13.28 1.07
CA ASN A 79 12.72 13.07 1.91
C ASN A 79 13.24 11.62 1.89
N CYS A 80 12.66 10.75 1.06
CA CYS A 80 13.00 9.33 1.03
C CYS A 80 13.09 8.82 -0.41
N ASN A 81 14.25 8.28 -0.77
CA ASN A 81 14.39 7.47 -1.97
C ASN A 81 14.26 5.99 -1.53
N GLU A 82 13.07 5.44 -1.69
CA GLU A 82 12.77 4.02 -1.51
C GLU A 82 12.68 3.36 -2.89
N ASP A 83 13.18 2.12 -3.01
CA ASP A 83 12.95 1.29 -4.20
C ASP A 83 11.50 0.79 -4.19
N LEU A 84 10.67 1.41 -5.03
CA LEU A 84 9.25 1.10 -5.12
C LEU A 84 9.02 -0.03 -6.14
N PRO A 85 8.37 -1.15 -5.76
CA PRO A 85 8.03 -2.20 -6.71
C PRO A 85 6.94 -1.73 -7.67
N LEU A 86 7.07 -2.12 -8.94
CA LEU A 86 6.08 -1.83 -9.97
C LEU A 86 4.91 -2.83 -9.99
N ASN A 87 5.10 -3.99 -9.36
CA ASN A 87 4.10 -5.03 -9.28
C ASN A 87 3.62 -5.16 -7.85
N PHE A 88 2.30 -5.36 -7.69
CA PHE A 88 1.75 -5.69 -6.40
C PHE A 88 1.95 -7.18 -6.13
N GLU A 89 3.03 -7.54 -5.44
CA GLU A 89 3.15 -8.87 -4.88
C GLU A 89 2.38 -8.93 -3.56
N PRO A 90 1.28 -9.70 -3.46
CA PRO A 90 0.65 -9.91 -2.17
C PRO A 90 1.72 -10.54 -1.28
N VAL A 91 2.12 -9.83 -0.22
CA VAL A 91 3.01 -10.40 0.80
C VAL A 91 2.30 -11.68 1.24
N PRO A 92 2.85 -12.89 0.99
CA PRO A 92 2.18 -14.09 1.42
C PRO A 92 2.02 -13.93 2.92
N ALA A 93 0.77 -13.86 3.38
CA ALA A 93 0.47 -13.74 4.79
C ALA A 93 1.30 -14.84 5.45
N LYS A 94 2.30 -14.43 6.25
CA LYS A 94 3.11 -15.37 7.02
C LYS A 94 2.13 -15.96 8.01
N ASN A 95 1.46 -17.02 7.60
CA ASN A 95 0.60 -17.78 8.45
C ASN A 95 1.52 -18.34 9.53
N PHE A 96 1.08 -18.29 10.77
CA PHE A 96 1.79 -18.91 11.88
C PHE A 96 0.97 -20.10 12.33
N CYS A 97 1.64 -21.19 12.68
CA CYS A 97 0.99 -22.34 13.26
C CYS A 97 0.33 -21.95 14.58
N ARG A 98 -0.97 -22.19 14.72
CA ARG A 98 -1.74 -21.86 15.93
C ARG A 98 -1.27 -22.65 17.17
N GLU A 99 -0.64 -23.80 16.94
CA GLU A 99 -0.18 -24.69 18.02
C GLU A 99 1.23 -24.38 18.49
N CYS A 100 2.18 -24.14 17.57
CA CYS A 100 3.60 -23.93 17.94
C CYS A 100 4.13 -22.52 17.67
N GLY A 101 3.32 -21.64 17.07
CA GLY A 101 3.68 -20.25 16.78
C GLY A 101 4.72 -20.05 15.68
N LYS A 102 5.21 -21.13 15.03
CA LYS A 102 6.21 -21.01 13.96
C LYS A 102 5.58 -20.62 12.62
N PRO A 103 6.30 -19.86 11.77
CA PRO A 103 5.81 -19.49 10.45
C PRO A 103 5.58 -20.75 9.61
N VAL A 104 4.50 -20.76 8.84
CA VAL A 104 4.12 -21.87 7.97
C VAL A 104 4.17 -21.41 6.52
N SER A 105 4.62 -22.31 5.66
CA SER A 105 4.74 -22.04 4.24
C SER A 105 3.35 -21.84 3.63
N PRO A 106 3.20 -20.91 2.67
CA PRO A 106 1.96 -20.74 1.92
C PRO A 106 1.55 -22.08 1.27
N GLY A 107 0.29 -22.49 1.46
CA GLY A 107 -0.25 -23.74 0.90
C GLY A 107 0.14 -25.03 1.64
N ALA A 108 0.81 -24.96 2.79
CA ALA A 108 1.11 -26.15 3.58
C ALA A 108 -0.13 -26.70 4.30
N ASN A 109 -0.39 -28.00 4.16
CA ASN A 109 -1.46 -28.70 4.91
C ASN A 109 -1.07 -29.01 6.36
N PHE A 110 0.24 -29.07 6.66
CA PHE A 110 0.78 -29.42 7.96
C PHE A 110 1.94 -28.50 8.33
N CYS A 111 2.12 -28.24 9.62
CA CYS A 111 3.23 -27.48 10.15
C CYS A 111 4.52 -28.28 9.99
N GLY A 112 5.49 -27.77 9.22
CA GLY A 112 6.80 -28.40 9.07
C GLY A 112 7.62 -28.50 10.36
N ALA A 113 7.21 -27.82 11.43
CA ALA A 113 7.94 -27.84 12.71
C ALA A 113 7.33 -28.75 13.78
N CYS A 114 6.00 -28.82 13.90
CA CYS A 114 5.34 -29.65 14.91
C CYS A 114 4.47 -30.77 14.33
N GLY A 115 4.28 -30.82 13.01
CA GLY A 115 3.49 -31.85 12.33
C GLY A 115 1.97 -31.68 12.44
N MET A 116 1.48 -30.66 13.16
CA MET A 116 0.03 -30.40 13.29
C MET A 116 -0.56 -29.89 11.98
N LYS A 117 -1.81 -30.26 11.72
CA LYS A 117 -2.58 -29.76 10.57
C LYS A 117 -2.82 -28.25 10.72
N LEU A 118 -2.62 -27.50 9.63
CA LEU A 118 -2.75 -26.04 9.59
C LEU A 118 -4.18 -25.58 9.29
#